data_AF-A0A1Y1T0S2-F1
#
_entry.id   AF-A0A1Y1T0S2-F1
#
_cell.length_a   1.000
_cell.length_b   1.000
_cell.length_c   1.000
_cell.angle_alpha   90.00
_cell.angle_beta   90.00
_cell.angle_gamma   90.00
#
_symmetry.space_group_name_H-M   'P 1'
#
loop_
_entity.id
_entity.type
_entity.pdbx_description
1 polymer ?
#
loop_
_entity_poly.entity_id
_entity_poly.type
_entity_poly.pdbx_seq_one_letter_code
_entity_poly.pdbx_strand_id
1 'polypeptide(L)'
;MLKSKSKNRVAFYFFRSMLICTLIIIFGCAKDKEPKSDENRILSFELFVDGQYYQGQVNHFSKEISINTIGLERESDLVADIEISEFASISPDPEMPQDFMNPVDYTVTAQNGEKSTYRVITSNTRALSEEKEILSVSMEFEGETYEAVIDQANKIIDITLPLNAGGELVDIEISEGASLAYSYEEGFINYSYPAIFTVTAEDGSTVDYQYNPFLIGFNSLRAIYYSNAIPLINGLNINLNLPNSSLVLENDKNSYVLEYSNYETYDREDLLGVENNFLIHFPENIVSADNYELKYKVSGETLSTYRREFDVVSGDVPKITGVNKERFVRGDTLIIYGENLAPGVLIRAHNGRGYAYNGHYVKLNSEKTELRVPLTNNYSMFPSYHAKYEDVPTPIYIYYQAREGDSTTVDFY
;
A
#
# COMPACT_ATOMS: atom_id res chain seq x y z
N MET A 1 5.74 -31.01 37.54
CA MET A 1 6.04 -32.46 37.46
C MET A 1 6.63 -32.70 36.07
N LEU A 2 7.89 -33.19 36.00
CA LEU A 2 8.60 -33.80 34.83
C LEU A 2 8.86 -32.88 33.60
N LYS A 3 10.12 -32.51 33.35
CA LYS A 3 11.08 -33.06 32.33
C LYS A 3 10.65 -32.81 30.88
N SER A 4 11.50 -32.52 29.88
CA SER A 4 12.91 -32.17 29.72
C SER A 4 13.16 -32.10 28.20
N LYS A 5 14.15 -31.31 27.75
CA LYS A 5 15.00 -31.56 26.56
C LYS A 5 14.32 -31.56 25.17
N SER A 6 14.97 -31.24 24.06
CA SER A 6 16.30 -30.69 23.74
C SER A 6 16.28 -30.36 22.24
N LYS A 7 17.02 -29.33 21.85
CA LYS A 7 17.28 -28.93 20.46
C LYS A 7 17.97 -30.06 19.67
N ASN A 8 17.46 -30.30 18.46
CA ASN A 8 18.09 -31.06 17.38
C ASN A 8 18.86 -30.10 16.47
N ARG A 9 20.15 -30.34 16.21
CA ARG A 9 20.87 -30.11 14.94
C ARG A 9 22.13 -30.99 15.00
N VAL A 10 22.10 -32.21 14.46
CA VAL A 10 22.57 -32.60 13.12
C VAL A 10 23.95 -32.03 12.80
N ALA A 11 24.99 -32.80 13.15
CA ALA A 11 26.34 -32.64 12.62
C ALA A 11 26.53 -33.66 11.49
N PHE A 12 26.93 -33.16 10.32
CA PHE A 12 27.27 -33.94 9.14
C PHE A 12 28.62 -34.63 9.34
N TYR A 13 28.67 -35.93 9.00
CA TYR A 13 29.86 -36.76 9.01
C TYR A 13 30.75 -36.46 7.81
N PHE A 14 32.08 -36.41 8.02
CA PHE A 14 33.03 -36.79 6.97
C PHE A 14 33.82 -38.03 7.39
N PHE A 15 33.70 -39.04 6.53
CA PHE A 15 34.21 -40.39 6.64
C PHE A 15 35.52 -40.46 5.86
N ARG A 16 36.63 -40.91 6.47
CA ARG A 16 37.77 -41.47 5.72
C ARG A 16 38.36 -42.67 6.44
N SER A 17 37.96 -43.83 5.94
CA SER A 17 38.60 -45.14 6.10
C SER A 17 39.90 -45.18 5.29
N MET A 18 41.01 -45.67 5.85
CA MET A 18 41.71 -46.83 5.27
C MET A 18 42.81 -47.41 6.19
N LEU A 19 42.71 -48.74 6.32
CA LEU A 19 43.79 -49.74 6.39
C LEU A 19 44.59 -49.90 7.70
N ILE A 20 44.08 -50.84 8.50
CA ILE A 20 44.79 -51.54 9.57
C ILE A 20 45.76 -52.54 8.93
N CYS A 21 47.07 -52.35 9.15
CA CYS A 21 48.08 -53.42 9.03
C CYS A 21 48.82 -53.50 10.36
N THR A 22 48.35 -54.39 11.23
CA THR A 22 49.03 -54.76 12.47
C THR A 22 50.10 -55.80 12.14
N LEU A 23 51.37 -55.42 12.24
CA LEU A 23 52.44 -56.40 12.45
C LEU A 23 53.34 -55.90 13.59
N ILE A 24 53.26 -56.63 14.70
CA ILE A 24 54.01 -56.42 15.94
C ILE A 24 55.47 -56.82 15.71
N ILE A 25 56.41 -55.93 15.97
CA ILE A 25 57.77 -56.30 16.41
C ILE A 25 58.13 -55.45 17.62
N ILE A 26 58.37 -56.15 18.72
CA ILE A 26 58.72 -55.63 20.04
C ILE A 26 60.25 -55.53 20.08
N PHE A 27 60.79 -54.35 20.38
CA PHE A 27 62.07 -54.23 21.08
C PHE A 27 62.03 -52.96 21.93
N GLY A 28 62.19 -53.12 23.23
CA GLY A 28 62.28 -52.02 24.16
C GLY A 28 63.63 -51.33 24.07
N CYS A 29 63.63 -50.00 24.18
CA CYS A 29 64.66 -49.24 24.89
C CYS A 29 64.21 -47.80 25.09
N ALA A 30 64.53 -47.26 26.27
CA ALA A 30 64.43 -45.87 26.72
C ALA A 30 63.05 -45.16 26.65
N LYS A 31 62.69 -44.50 27.76
CA LYS A 31 61.82 -43.32 27.71
C LYS A 31 62.61 -42.22 26.97
N ASP A 32 62.73 -42.33 25.66
CA ASP A 32 63.10 -41.19 24.84
C ASP A 32 61.89 -40.27 24.87
N LYS A 33 62.02 -39.14 25.58
CA LYS A 33 61.07 -38.04 25.45
C LYS A 33 61.12 -37.66 23.96
N GLU A 34 60.00 -37.82 23.25
CA GLU A 34 59.90 -37.31 21.89
C GLU A 34 60.43 -35.87 21.84
N PRO A 35 61.17 -35.49 20.77
CA PRO A 35 61.69 -34.15 20.65
C PRO A 35 60.52 -33.18 20.68
N LYS A 36 60.61 -32.16 21.54
CA LYS A 36 59.58 -31.12 21.63
C LYS A 36 59.50 -30.39 20.29
N SER A 37 58.29 -30.19 19.78
CA SER A 37 58.03 -29.43 18.54
C SER A 37 58.64 -28.02 18.61
N ASP A 38 59.22 -27.58 17.50
CA ASP A 38 59.74 -26.23 17.24
C ASP A 38 58.74 -25.35 16.47
N GLU A 39 57.58 -25.90 16.06
CA GLU A 39 56.58 -25.16 15.31
C GLU A 39 55.85 -24.12 16.19
N ASN A 40 55.89 -22.86 15.76
CA ASN A 40 55.29 -21.70 16.43
C ASN A 40 54.56 -20.76 15.46
N ARG A 41 53.73 -21.30 14.57
CA ARG A 41 53.03 -20.52 13.54
C ARG A 41 51.58 -20.24 13.94
N ILE A 42 51.07 -19.10 13.48
CA ILE A 42 49.63 -18.88 13.29
C ILE A 42 49.27 -19.46 11.93
N LEU A 43 48.33 -20.40 11.87
CA LEU A 43 47.89 -21.12 10.66
C LEU A 43 46.71 -20.42 9.98
N SER A 44 45.79 -19.86 10.76
CA SER A 44 44.67 -19.05 10.30
C SER A 44 44.34 -17.97 11.32
N PHE A 45 43.71 -16.90 10.84
CA PHE A 45 43.28 -15.77 11.66
C PHE A 45 42.00 -15.21 11.05
N GLU A 46 40.92 -15.13 11.83
CA GLU A 46 39.64 -14.59 11.40
C GLU A 46 39.08 -13.63 12.45
N LEU A 47 38.44 -12.54 11.99
CA LEU A 47 37.66 -11.62 12.83
C LEU A 47 36.19 -11.65 12.41
N PHE A 48 35.29 -11.64 13.38
CA PHE A 48 33.87 -11.41 13.16
C PHE A 48 33.54 -9.95 13.47
N VAL A 49 33.22 -9.16 12.46
CA VAL A 49 32.94 -7.72 12.56
C VAL A 49 31.60 -7.45 11.89
N ASP A 50 30.69 -6.77 12.61
CA ASP A 50 29.37 -6.37 12.11
C ASP A 50 28.59 -7.48 11.37
N GLY A 51 28.52 -8.66 11.99
CA GLY A 51 27.76 -9.79 11.42
C GLY A 51 28.49 -10.59 10.34
N GLN A 52 29.72 -10.20 9.96
CA GLN A 52 30.49 -10.84 8.89
C GLN A 52 31.87 -11.32 9.36
N TYR A 53 32.31 -12.45 8.81
CA TYR A 53 33.66 -12.97 9.02
C TYR A 53 34.66 -12.43 7.99
N TYR A 54 35.83 -11.99 8.47
CA TYR A 54 36.93 -11.45 7.69
C TYR A 54 38.18 -12.29 7.92
N GLN A 55 38.74 -12.82 6.83
CA GLN A 55 39.89 -13.70 6.86
C GLN A 55 41.21 -12.92 6.74
N GLY A 56 42.14 -13.18 7.66
CA GLY A 56 43.48 -12.58 7.67
C GLY A 56 44.45 -13.28 6.72
N GLN A 57 45.22 -12.49 5.98
CA GLN A 57 46.30 -12.99 5.14
C GLN A 57 47.58 -13.14 5.97
N VAL A 58 47.97 -14.37 6.25
CA VAL A 58 49.15 -14.68 7.07
C VAL A 58 50.42 -14.71 6.21
N ASN A 59 51.36 -13.80 6.48
CA ASN A 59 52.70 -13.84 5.89
C ASN A 59 53.72 -14.38 6.91
N HIS A 60 54.13 -15.63 6.75
CA HIS A 60 55.08 -16.25 7.68
C HIS A 60 56.54 -15.75 7.54
N PHE A 61 56.88 -15.03 6.47
CA PHE A 61 58.21 -14.45 6.26
C PHE A 61 58.34 -13.10 6.97
N SER A 62 57.41 -12.17 6.75
CA SER A 62 57.38 -10.88 7.45
C SER A 62 56.81 -10.96 8.86
N LYS A 63 56.13 -12.07 9.20
CA LYS A 63 55.38 -12.25 10.45
C LYS A 63 54.27 -11.21 10.62
N GLU A 64 53.63 -10.85 9.52
CA GLU A 64 52.49 -9.93 9.52
C GLU A 64 51.22 -10.67 9.11
N ILE A 65 50.10 -10.29 9.72
CA ILE A 65 48.76 -10.73 9.33
C ILE A 65 47.99 -9.48 8.91
N SER A 66 47.59 -9.43 7.64
CA SER A 66 46.83 -8.29 7.09
C SER A 66 45.38 -8.67 6.90
N ILE A 67 44.46 -7.84 7.39
CA ILE A 67 43.02 -8.06 7.29
C ILE A 67 42.33 -6.76 6.89
N ASN A 68 41.47 -6.84 5.88
CA ASN A 68 40.67 -5.71 5.40
C ASN A 68 39.24 -5.91 5.87
N THR A 69 38.70 -4.96 6.63
CA THR A 69 37.37 -5.01 7.24
C THR A 69 36.49 -3.84 6.78
N ILE A 70 35.20 -3.92 7.06
CA ILE A 70 34.24 -2.81 6.99
C ILE A 70 33.55 -2.76 8.36
N GLY A 71 33.30 -1.56 8.90
CA GLY A 71 32.56 -1.38 10.15
C GLY A 71 33.36 -1.63 11.43
N LEU A 72 34.69 -1.76 11.34
CA LEU A 72 35.55 -2.01 12.51
C LEU A 72 35.47 -0.87 13.53
N GLU A 73 35.11 0.34 13.11
CA GLU A 73 34.93 1.50 13.97
C GLU A 73 33.85 1.34 15.05
N ARG A 74 32.97 0.34 14.91
CA ARG A 74 31.92 0.02 15.89
C ARG A 74 32.34 -1.02 16.92
N GLU A 75 33.47 -1.68 16.71
CA GLU A 75 33.88 -2.85 17.48
C GLU A 75 35.22 -2.59 18.16
N SER A 76 35.21 -2.33 19.46
CA SER A 76 36.44 -2.12 20.25
C SER A 76 36.88 -3.35 21.05
N ASP A 77 36.04 -4.39 21.10
CA ASP A 77 36.18 -5.54 21.98
C ASP A 77 35.93 -6.85 21.21
N LEU A 78 36.79 -7.16 20.24
CA LEU A 78 36.65 -8.33 19.38
C LEU A 78 37.45 -9.53 19.90
N VAL A 79 36.92 -10.73 19.67
CA VAL A 79 37.59 -12.00 19.90
C VAL A 79 38.01 -12.55 18.52
N ALA A 80 39.28 -12.91 18.37
CA ALA A 80 39.80 -13.47 17.13
C ALA A 80 39.73 -15.00 17.14
N ASP A 81 39.33 -15.60 16.02
CA ASP A 81 39.49 -17.04 15.82
C ASP A 81 40.89 -17.29 15.23
N ILE A 82 41.75 -17.95 16.01
CA ILE A 82 43.17 -18.16 15.66
C ILE A 82 43.51 -19.64 15.78
N GLU A 83 43.88 -20.24 14.65
CA GLU A 83 44.49 -21.56 14.63
C GLU A 83 46.01 -21.43 14.73
N ILE A 84 46.64 -22.21 15.62
CA ILE A 84 48.10 -22.21 15.82
C ILE A 84 48.69 -23.62 15.62
N SER A 85 50.01 -23.69 15.43
CA SER A 85 50.75 -24.95 15.39
C SER A 85 50.43 -25.87 16.58
N GLU A 86 50.38 -27.18 16.32
CA GLU A 86 50.12 -28.18 17.34
C GLU A 86 51.14 -28.08 18.50
N PHE A 87 50.64 -28.22 19.74
CA PHE A 87 51.41 -28.09 20.99
C PHE A 87 51.99 -26.70 21.28
N ALA A 88 51.77 -25.70 20.43
CA ALA A 88 52.14 -24.32 20.72
C ALA A 88 51.15 -23.66 21.69
N SER A 89 51.57 -22.57 22.31
CA SER A 89 50.72 -21.67 23.10
C SER A 89 50.82 -20.25 22.55
N ILE A 90 49.77 -19.45 22.65
CA ILE A 90 49.71 -18.08 22.15
C ILE A 90 49.47 -17.08 23.28
N SER A 91 50.04 -15.87 23.17
CA SER A 91 49.82 -14.75 24.09
C SER A 91 49.85 -13.43 23.31
N PRO A 92 48.92 -12.47 23.52
CA PRO A 92 47.80 -12.51 24.47
C PRO A 92 46.79 -13.63 24.15
N ASP A 93 45.91 -13.92 25.11
CA ASP A 93 44.87 -14.93 24.93
C ASP A 93 43.86 -14.45 23.85
N PRO A 94 43.69 -15.18 22.73
CA PRO A 94 42.77 -14.77 21.67
C PRO A 94 41.30 -14.83 22.08
N GLU A 95 40.95 -15.58 23.13
CA GLU A 95 39.59 -15.64 23.67
C GLU A 95 39.20 -14.39 24.49
N MET A 96 40.18 -13.53 24.80
CA MET A 96 39.94 -12.27 25.49
C MET A 96 39.66 -11.14 24.48
N PRO A 97 38.68 -10.25 24.74
CA PRO A 97 38.38 -9.13 23.87
C PRO A 97 39.58 -8.19 23.67
N GLN A 98 39.77 -7.77 22.42
CA GLN A 98 40.87 -6.91 22.00
C GLN A 98 40.39 -5.84 21.01
N ASP A 99 41.05 -4.68 21.08
CA ASP A 99 40.86 -3.60 20.11
C ASP A 99 41.79 -3.80 18.92
N PHE A 100 41.20 -4.16 17.78
CA PHE A 100 41.91 -4.32 16.52
C PHE A 100 41.96 -3.04 15.68
N MET A 101 41.46 -1.88 16.14
CA MET A 101 41.71 -0.59 15.47
C MET A 101 43.19 -0.18 15.56
N ASN A 102 43.92 -0.80 16.49
CA ASN A 102 45.36 -0.67 16.64
C ASN A 102 46.04 -2.01 16.34
N PRO A 103 47.30 -2.03 15.85
CA PRO A 103 48.01 -3.28 15.62
C PRO A 103 48.18 -4.10 16.92
N VAL A 104 47.91 -5.40 16.84
CA VAL A 104 48.02 -6.34 17.97
C VAL A 104 49.15 -7.35 17.71
N ASP A 105 50.06 -7.52 18.66
CA ASP A 105 51.15 -8.48 18.57
C ASP A 105 50.83 -9.78 19.30
N TYR A 106 50.84 -10.89 18.57
CA TYR A 106 50.66 -12.24 19.09
C TYR A 106 51.97 -13.01 19.11
N THR A 107 52.39 -13.49 20.28
CA THR A 107 53.57 -14.34 20.43
C THR A 107 53.16 -15.80 20.57
N VAL A 108 53.47 -16.60 19.55
CA VAL A 108 53.32 -18.05 19.57
C VAL A 108 54.61 -18.66 20.12
N THR A 109 54.49 -19.46 21.17
CA THR A 109 55.59 -20.19 21.80
C THR A 109 55.44 -21.67 21.49
N ALA A 110 56.41 -22.24 20.78
CA ALA A 110 56.49 -23.67 20.48
C ALA A 110 56.68 -24.51 21.76
N GLN A 111 56.45 -25.81 21.67
CA GLN A 111 56.61 -26.73 22.78
C GLN A 111 58.05 -26.76 23.34
N ASN A 112 59.04 -26.54 22.47
CA ASN A 112 60.46 -26.43 22.82
C ASN A 112 60.85 -25.08 23.44
N GLY A 113 59.96 -24.08 23.41
CA GLY A 113 60.16 -22.74 23.97
C GLY A 113 60.57 -21.66 22.95
N GLU A 114 60.79 -22.02 21.68
CA GLU A 114 61.06 -21.05 20.62
C GLU A 114 59.83 -20.18 20.34
N LYS A 115 60.04 -18.90 20.04
CA LYS A 115 58.97 -17.91 19.91
C LYS A 115 58.96 -17.28 18.52
N SER A 116 57.77 -17.10 17.99
CA SER A 116 57.49 -16.25 16.83
C SER A 116 56.44 -15.22 17.21
N THR A 117 56.72 -13.95 16.97
CA THR A 117 55.75 -12.86 17.16
C THR A 117 55.17 -12.46 15.81
N TYR A 118 53.85 -12.54 15.69
CA TYR A 118 53.06 -12.11 14.54
C TYR A 118 52.37 -10.79 14.86
N ARG A 119 52.50 -9.81 13.98
CA ARG A 119 51.83 -8.52 14.10
C ARG A 119 50.57 -8.49 13.23
N VAL A 120 49.41 -8.38 13.87
CA VAL A 120 48.13 -8.23 13.19
C VAL A 120 47.93 -6.75 12.86
N ILE A 121 47.69 -6.48 11.58
CA ILE A 121 47.41 -5.14 11.07
C ILE A 121 46.06 -5.22 10.35
N THR A 122 45.09 -4.50 10.90
CA THR A 122 43.78 -4.36 10.30
C THR A 122 43.72 -3.07 9.49
N SER A 123 42.92 -3.08 8.43
CA SER A 123 42.60 -1.91 7.64
C SER A 123 41.09 -1.83 7.49
N ASN A 124 40.49 -0.81 8.10
CA ASN A 124 39.09 -0.50 7.89
C ASN A 124 38.95 0.18 6.52
N THR A 125 38.42 -0.54 5.55
CA THR A 125 38.40 -0.11 4.14
C THR A 125 37.41 1.02 3.88
N ARG A 126 36.31 1.06 4.63
CA ARG A 126 35.37 2.18 4.71
C ARG A 126 34.56 2.09 6.01
N ALA A 127 33.99 3.22 6.42
CA ALA A 127 32.96 3.25 7.45
C ALA A 127 31.62 2.71 6.91
N LEU A 128 30.76 2.25 7.81
CA LEU A 128 29.37 1.93 7.47
C LEU A 128 28.62 3.22 7.10
N SER A 129 27.74 3.11 6.12
CA SER A 129 26.92 4.25 5.68
C SER A 129 25.94 4.69 6.77
N GLU A 130 25.82 5.99 6.99
CA GLU A 130 24.80 6.59 7.86
C GLU A 130 23.58 7.08 7.06
N GLU A 131 23.53 6.83 5.74
CA GLU A 131 22.46 7.30 4.86
C GLU A 131 21.15 6.55 5.10
N LYS A 132 20.06 7.32 5.27
CA LYS A 132 18.74 6.81 5.71
C LYS A 132 17.58 7.43 4.93
N GLU A 133 17.81 7.82 3.69
CA GLU A 133 16.81 8.50 2.89
C GLU A 133 15.91 7.52 2.14
N ILE A 134 14.63 7.86 2.04
CA ILE A 134 13.72 7.31 1.05
C ILE A 134 13.83 8.20 -0.19
N LEU A 135 14.25 7.64 -1.31
CA LEU A 135 14.58 8.35 -2.54
C LEU A 135 13.37 8.48 -3.47
N SER A 136 12.52 7.45 -3.51
CA SER A 136 11.27 7.46 -4.27
C SER A 136 10.25 6.50 -3.64
N VAL A 137 8.97 6.80 -3.84
CA VAL A 137 7.84 5.92 -3.49
C VAL A 137 6.81 6.05 -4.59
N SER A 138 6.40 4.92 -5.17
CA SER A 138 5.35 4.91 -6.19
C SER A 138 4.36 3.75 -6.00
N MET A 139 3.17 3.95 -6.55
CA MET A 139 2.10 2.96 -6.59
C MET A 139 1.55 2.83 -8.00
N GLU A 140 1.34 1.59 -8.46
CA GLU A 140 0.64 1.32 -9.71
C GLU A 140 -0.84 1.01 -9.43
N PHE A 141 -1.76 1.68 -10.13
CA PHE A 141 -3.18 1.40 -10.07
C PHE A 141 -3.85 1.60 -11.44
N GLU A 142 -4.58 0.58 -11.90
CA GLU A 142 -5.28 0.57 -13.21
C GLU A 142 -4.38 0.92 -14.42
N GLY A 143 -3.07 0.63 -14.32
CA GLY A 143 -2.09 0.90 -15.38
C GLY A 143 -1.49 2.31 -15.36
N GLU A 144 -1.84 3.12 -14.35
CA GLU A 144 -1.25 4.43 -14.08
C GLU A 144 -0.29 4.35 -12.88
N THR A 145 0.77 5.16 -12.92
CA THR A 145 1.75 5.26 -11.83
C THR A 145 1.52 6.55 -11.04
N TYR A 146 1.37 6.41 -9.73
CA TYR A 146 1.19 7.50 -8.77
C TYR A 146 2.48 7.67 -7.97
N GLU A 147 3.12 8.82 -8.11
CA GLU A 147 4.36 9.16 -7.43
C GLU A 147 4.09 9.94 -6.15
N ALA A 148 4.81 9.60 -5.08
CA ALA A 148 4.74 10.35 -3.83
C ALA A 148 5.63 11.60 -3.86
N VAL A 149 5.24 12.62 -3.10
CA VAL A 149 6.08 13.76 -2.77
C VAL A 149 6.76 13.47 -1.43
N ILE A 150 8.10 13.54 -1.42
CA ILE A 150 8.91 13.25 -0.23
C ILE A 150 9.50 14.56 0.32
N ASP A 151 9.11 14.91 1.53
CA ASP A 151 9.73 15.97 2.32
C ASP A 151 10.84 15.38 3.19
N GLN A 152 12.09 15.48 2.71
CA GLN A 152 13.24 14.97 3.44
C GLN A 152 13.50 15.68 4.76
N ALA A 153 13.12 16.95 4.91
CA ALA A 153 13.39 17.72 6.11
C ALA A 153 12.43 17.32 7.25
N ASN A 154 11.17 17.10 6.91
CA ASN A 154 10.12 16.72 7.85
C ASN A 154 9.87 15.21 7.95
N LYS A 155 10.51 14.41 7.08
CA LYS A 155 10.32 12.96 6.97
C LYS A 155 8.86 12.60 6.71
N ILE A 156 8.25 13.31 5.75
CA ILE A 156 6.86 13.09 5.34
C ILE A 156 6.84 12.58 3.90
N ILE A 157 5.98 11.61 3.63
CA ILE A 157 5.70 11.06 2.31
C ILE A 157 4.21 11.25 2.06
N ASP A 158 3.87 12.16 1.15
CA ASP A 158 2.49 12.42 0.76
C ASP A 158 2.24 11.83 -0.62
N ILE A 159 1.18 11.01 -0.78
CA ILE A 159 0.80 10.46 -2.08
C ILE A 159 -0.70 10.67 -2.31
N THR A 160 -1.06 11.18 -3.49
CA THR A 160 -2.47 11.32 -3.89
C THR A 160 -2.87 10.11 -4.72
N LEU A 161 -3.92 9.41 -4.29
CA LEU A 161 -4.38 8.17 -4.89
C LEU A 161 -5.86 8.25 -5.25
N PRO A 162 -6.30 7.57 -6.33
CA PRO A 162 -7.71 7.52 -6.67
C PRO A 162 -8.47 6.76 -5.58
N LEU A 163 -9.70 7.19 -5.32
CA LEU A 163 -10.62 6.47 -4.46
C LEU A 163 -10.78 5.05 -5.02
N ASN A 164 -10.58 4.03 -4.18
CA ASN A 164 -10.48 2.60 -4.51
C ASN A 164 -9.09 2.08 -4.95
N ALA A 165 -8.03 2.90 -4.92
CA ALA A 165 -6.66 2.38 -4.97
C ALA A 165 -6.41 1.48 -3.76
N GLY A 166 -6.55 0.17 -3.94
CA GLY A 166 -6.39 -0.86 -2.91
C GLY A 166 -5.19 -1.77 -3.17
N GLY A 167 -4.07 -1.18 -3.60
CA GLY A 167 -2.89 -1.90 -4.08
C GLY A 167 -1.79 -2.14 -3.04
N GLU A 168 -0.76 -2.85 -3.49
CA GLU A 168 0.57 -2.96 -2.85
C GLU A 168 1.43 -1.78 -3.32
N LEU A 169 2.33 -1.25 -2.49
CA LEU A 169 3.38 -0.35 -2.97
C LEU A 169 4.31 -1.14 -3.89
N VAL A 170 4.63 -0.54 -5.03
CA VAL A 170 5.27 -1.27 -6.13
C VAL A 170 6.76 -0.94 -6.22
N ASP A 171 7.16 0.27 -5.84
CA ASP A 171 8.56 0.67 -5.82
C ASP A 171 8.85 1.63 -4.66
N ILE A 172 9.85 1.28 -3.85
CA ILE A 172 10.40 2.15 -2.81
C ILE A 172 11.91 2.08 -2.93
N GLU A 173 12.51 3.17 -3.40
CA GLU A 173 13.96 3.30 -3.46
C GLU A 173 14.46 3.95 -2.17
N ILE A 174 15.51 3.39 -1.58
CA ILE A 174 16.14 3.89 -0.36
C ILE A 174 17.65 4.05 -0.57
N SER A 175 18.33 4.76 0.33
CA SER A 175 19.78 4.88 0.33
C SER A 175 20.50 3.53 0.21
N GLU A 176 21.61 3.52 -0.53
CA GLU A 176 22.41 2.30 -0.74
C GLU A 176 22.88 1.70 0.60
N GLY A 177 22.71 0.38 0.76
CA GLY A 177 23.06 -0.34 1.98
C GLY A 177 22.06 -0.21 3.12
N ALA A 178 21.04 0.66 3.00
CA ALA A 178 19.97 0.75 3.97
C ALA A 178 18.96 -0.41 3.82
N SER A 179 18.13 -0.58 4.84
CA SER A 179 16.98 -1.49 4.83
C SER A 179 15.71 -0.78 5.27
N LEU A 180 14.56 -1.26 4.80
CA LEU A 180 13.25 -0.66 5.05
C LEU A 180 12.35 -1.63 5.82
N ALA A 181 11.71 -1.12 6.86
CA ALA A 181 10.56 -1.75 7.51
C ALA A 181 9.36 -0.80 7.48
N TYR A 182 8.16 -1.35 7.56
CA TYR A 182 6.94 -0.55 7.65
C TYR A 182 5.99 -1.12 8.71
N SER A 183 5.26 -0.24 9.38
CA SER A 183 4.22 -0.60 10.33
C SER A 183 2.93 0.18 10.06
N TYR A 184 1.80 -0.53 10.12
CA TYR A 184 0.46 0.04 10.03
C TYR A 184 -0.12 0.17 11.44
N GLU A 185 -0.98 1.16 11.66
CA GLU A 185 -1.81 1.18 12.86
C GLU A 185 -2.82 0.01 12.86
N GLU A 186 -3.22 -0.42 14.06
CA GLU A 186 -4.06 -1.60 14.27
C GLU A 186 -5.43 -1.44 13.58
N GLY A 187 -5.70 -2.27 12.57
CA GLY A 187 -6.97 -2.25 11.81
C GLY A 187 -6.85 -1.80 10.35
N PHE A 188 -5.71 -1.23 9.95
CA PHE A 188 -5.44 -0.91 8.54
C PHE A 188 -4.70 -2.06 7.84
N ILE A 189 -5.09 -2.36 6.60
CA ILE A 189 -4.64 -3.56 5.88
C ILE A 189 -4.00 -3.27 4.52
N ASN A 190 -3.87 -1.99 4.12
CA ASN A 190 -3.27 -1.60 2.85
C ASN A 190 -2.69 -0.17 2.89
N TYR A 191 -2.01 0.20 1.81
CA TYR A 191 -1.34 1.50 1.62
C TYR A 191 -2.29 2.66 1.29
N SER A 192 -3.60 2.43 1.40
CA SER A 192 -4.61 3.49 1.36
C SER A 192 -4.74 4.21 2.71
N TYR A 193 -3.98 3.80 3.72
CA TYR A 193 -3.99 4.34 5.09
C TYR A 193 -2.60 4.77 5.56
N PRO A 194 -2.53 5.69 6.54
CA PRO A 194 -1.25 6.14 7.09
C PRO A 194 -0.40 4.99 7.64
N ALA A 195 0.91 5.12 7.45
CA ALA A 195 1.90 4.15 7.90
C ALA A 195 3.18 4.84 8.36
N ILE A 196 4.02 4.11 9.08
CA ILE A 196 5.38 4.56 9.42
C ILE A 196 6.36 3.69 8.66
N PHE A 197 7.27 4.33 7.91
CA PHE A 197 8.36 3.69 7.19
C PHE A 197 9.67 3.94 7.92
N THR A 198 10.27 2.89 8.46
CA THR A 198 11.54 2.97 9.20
C THR A 198 12.68 2.56 8.28
N VAL A 199 13.55 3.52 7.96
CA VAL A 199 14.80 3.26 7.23
C VAL A 199 15.92 3.02 8.24
N THR A 200 16.61 1.91 8.10
CA THR A 200 17.79 1.54 8.90
C THR A 200 19.03 1.63 8.03
N ALA A 201 19.96 2.51 8.38
CA ALA A 201 21.25 2.64 7.72
C ALA A 201 22.13 1.40 7.93
N GLU A 202 23.22 1.30 7.17
CA GLU A 202 24.20 0.24 7.33
C GLU A 202 24.86 0.26 8.73
N ASP A 203 25.03 1.45 9.31
CA ASP A 203 25.50 1.63 10.69
C ASP A 203 24.45 1.26 11.77
N GLY A 204 23.28 0.79 11.36
CA GLY A 204 22.17 0.40 12.25
C GLY A 204 21.42 1.57 12.89
N SER A 205 21.76 2.82 12.59
CA SER A 205 20.93 3.96 12.98
C SER A 205 19.64 3.99 12.16
N THR A 206 18.57 4.57 12.71
CA THR A 206 17.23 4.56 12.07
C THR A 206 16.62 5.94 11.94
N VAL A 207 15.73 6.11 10.96
CA VAL A 207 14.82 7.25 10.85
C VAL A 207 13.44 6.79 10.41
N ASP A 208 12.40 7.42 10.95
CA ASP A 208 11.02 7.14 10.60
C ASP A 208 10.49 8.22 9.65
N TYR A 209 9.84 7.77 8.57
CA TYR A 209 9.05 8.59 7.67
C TYR A 209 7.56 8.36 7.92
N GLN A 210 6.80 9.44 8.02
CA GLN A 210 5.34 9.40 8.07
C GLN A 210 4.78 9.32 6.65
N TYR A 211 4.11 8.23 6.32
CA TYR A 211 3.42 8.03 5.06
C TYR A 211 1.95 8.44 5.19
N ASN A 212 1.52 9.40 4.37
CA ASN A 212 0.19 10.01 4.37
C ASN A 212 -0.45 9.86 2.98
N PRO A 213 -1.26 8.82 2.76
CA PRO A 213 -2.05 8.72 1.54
C PRO A 213 -3.23 9.68 1.60
N PHE A 214 -3.50 10.36 0.48
CA PHE A 214 -4.66 11.20 0.27
C PHE A 214 -5.55 10.58 -0.82
N LEU A 215 -6.65 9.97 -0.40
CA LEU A 215 -7.61 9.34 -1.32
C LEU A 215 -8.54 10.39 -1.92
N ILE A 216 -8.67 10.42 -3.24
CA ILE A 216 -9.56 11.35 -3.94
C ILE A 216 -10.37 10.66 -5.02
N GLY A 217 -11.69 10.92 -5.04
CA GLY A 217 -12.48 10.55 -6.20
C GLY A 217 -13.94 10.31 -5.93
N PHE A 218 -14.57 9.69 -6.93
CA PHE A 218 -16.00 9.48 -6.96
C PHE A 218 -16.37 8.13 -6.34
N ASN A 219 -17.37 8.14 -5.47
CA ASN A 219 -17.95 6.91 -4.92
C ASN A 219 -18.75 6.16 -5.99
N SER A 220 -19.24 4.96 -5.70
CA SER A 220 -19.99 4.18 -6.70
C SER A 220 -21.30 4.87 -7.12
N LEU A 221 -21.32 5.35 -8.37
CA LEU A 221 -22.46 6.01 -9.01
C LEU A 221 -23.18 5.09 -10.00
N ARG A 222 -24.43 5.44 -10.30
CA ARG A 222 -25.04 5.07 -11.57
C ARG A 222 -24.38 5.88 -12.69
N ALA A 223 -24.35 5.32 -13.88
CA ALA A 223 -23.67 5.92 -15.03
C ALA A 223 -24.51 5.82 -16.30
N ILE A 224 -25.84 5.78 -16.20
CA ILE A 224 -26.74 5.66 -17.36
C ILE A 224 -27.87 6.66 -17.21
N TYR A 225 -27.90 7.68 -18.07
CA TYR A 225 -28.75 8.86 -17.94
C TYR A 225 -29.35 9.30 -19.27
N TYR A 226 -30.50 9.96 -19.21
CA TYR A 226 -30.91 10.93 -20.22
C TYR A 226 -30.26 12.29 -19.92
N SER A 227 -30.06 13.12 -20.93
CA SER A 227 -29.36 14.41 -20.78
C SER A 227 -30.10 15.44 -19.92
N ASN A 228 -31.36 15.22 -19.57
CA ASN A 228 -32.09 16.07 -18.62
C ASN A 228 -32.19 15.48 -17.20
N ALA A 229 -31.51 14.36 -16.94
CA ALA A 229 -31.37 13.87 -15.57
C ALA A 229 -30.53 14.86 -14.75
N ILE A 230 -30.74 14.84 -13.43
CA ILE A 230 -29.95 15.59 -12.45
C ILE A 230 -29.32 14.58 -11.48
N PRO A 231 -28.21 13.91 -11.86
CA PRO A 231 -27.59 12.88 -11.04
C PRO A 231 -27.06 13.43 -9.72
N LEU A 232 -27.33 12.69 -8.64
CA LEU A 232 -26.64 12.87 -7.36
C LEU A 232 -25.29 12.16 -7.41
N ILE A 233 -24.23 12.92 -7.20
CA ILE A 233 -22.86 12.49 -7.13
C ILE A 233 -22.41 12.48 -5.68
N ASN A 234 -21.68 11.43 -5.30
CA ASN A 234 -21.01 11.32 -4.02
C ASN A 234 -19.53 11.07 -4.30
N GLY A 235 -18.65 11.60 -3.46
CA GLY A 235 -17.21 11.40 -3.58
C GLY A 235 -16.50 11.61 -2.25
N LEU A 236 -15.18 11.48 -2.30
CA LEU A 236 -14.25 11.76 -1.22
C LEU A 236 -13.22 12.78 -1.72
N ASN A 237 -13.00 13.82 -0.92
CA ASN A 237 -11.99 14.84 -1.13
C ASN A 237 -12.09 15.61 -2.47
N ILE A 238 -13.27 15.62 -3.10
CA ILE A 238 -13.53 16.45 -4.28
C ILE A 238 -13.94 17.84 -3.81
N ASN A 239 -13.03 18.81 -3.89
CA ASN A 239 -13.29 20.17 -3.44
C ASN A 239 -13.68 21.11 -4.59
N LEU A 240 -14.98 21.30 -4.79
CA LEU A 240 -15.52 22.19 -5.83
C LEU A 240 -15.44 23.69 -5.48
N ASN A 241 -15.02 24.03 -4.26
CA ASN A 241 -14.80 25.43 -3.86
C ASN A 241 -13.38 25.94 -4.20
N LEU A 242 -12.49 25.06 -4.66
CA LEU A 242 -11.15 25.47 -5.08
C LEU A 242 -11.22 26.35 -6.34
N PRO A 243 -10.43 27.43 -6.41
CA PRO A 243 -10.27 28.19 -7.65
C PRO A 243 -9.81 27.28 -8.80
N ASN A 244 -10.37 27.47 -9.99
CA ASN A 244 -10.08 26.68 -11.19
C ASN A 244 -10.35 25.17 -11.03
N SER A 245 -11.20 24.77 -10.08
CA SER A 245 -11.73 23.42 -10.03
C SER A 245 -12.90 23.26 -11.01
N SER A 246 -13.04 22.07 -11.57
CA SER A 246 -14.13 21.76 -12.51
C SER A 246 -14.46 20.28 -12.52
N LEU A 247 -15.71 19.99 -12.85
CA LEU A 247 -16.18 18.66 -13.24
C LEU A 247 -16.27 18.63 -14.76
N VAL A 248 -15.64 17.63 -15.36
CA VAL A 248 -15.60 17.50 -16.82
C VAL A 248 -16.10 16.12 -17.20
N LEU A 249 -17.02 16.08 -18.16
CA LEU A 249 -17.48 14.86 -18.80
C LEU A 249 -16.88 14.80 -20.20
N GLU A 250 -15.99 13.86 -20.48
CA GLU A 250 -15.24 13.82 -21.72
C GLU A 250 -15.02 12.42 -22.29
N ASN A 251 -14.80 12.35 -23.60
CA ASN A 251 -14.35 11.16 -24.32
C ASN A 251 -13.45 11.61 -25.48
N ASP A 252 -13.05 10.68 -26.35
CA ASP A 252 -12.19 10.97 -27.51
C ASP A 252 -12.68 12.08 -28.46
N LYS A 253 -13.98 12.40 -28.43
CA LYS A 253 -14.62 13.30 -29.40
C LYS A 253 -15.19 14.58 -28.80
N ASN A 254 -15.59 14.55 -27.53
CA ASN A 254 -16.30 15.64 -26.88
C ASN A 254 -15.78 15.85 -25.46
N SER A 255 -15.82 17.09 -24.99
CA SER A 255 -15.49 17.46 -23.62
C SER A 255 -16.46 18.55 -23.16
N TYR A 256 -17.07 18.33 -21.99
CA TYR A 256 -18.12 19.17 -21.45
C TYR A 256 -17.81 19.50 -20.00
N VAL A 257 -17.68 20.80 -19.69
CA VAL A 257 -17.66 21.26 -18.29
C VAL A 257 -19.08 21.15 -17.76
N LEU A 258 -19.24 20.53 -16.60
CA LEU A 258 -20.54 20.33 -15.95
C LEU A 258 -20.82 21.43 -14.93
N GLU A 259 -22.05 21.93 -14.96
CA GLU A 259 -22.59 22.73 -13.86
C GLU A 259 -22.98 21.81 -12.70
N TYR A 260 -22.89 22.31 -11.48
CA TYR A 260 -23.28 21.57 -10.28
C TYR A 260 -24.12 22.41 -9.32
N SER A 261 -24.87 21.75 -8.45
CA SER A 261 -25.66 22.41 -7.41
C SER A 261 -25.72 21.56 -6.14
N ASN A 262 -26.15 22.16 -5.02
CA ASN A 262 -26.27 21.50 -3.72
C ASN A 262 -24.98 20.78 -3.30
N TYR A 263 -23.85 21.48 -3.38
CA TYR A 263 -22.57 20.94 -2.92
C TYR A 263 -22.51 21.00 -1.40
N GLU A 264 -22.47 19.83 -0.76
CA GLU A 264 -22.34 19.70 0.70
C GLU A 264 -21.16 18.77 1.02
N THR A 265 -20.60 18.96 2.22
CA THR A 265 -19.42 18.24 2.69
C THR A 265 -19.64 17.71 4.09
N TYR A 266 -19.07 16.53 4.36
CA TYR A 266 -19.22 15.79 5.61
C TYR A 266 -17.87 15.21 6.02
N ASP A 267 -17.38 15.55 7.21
CA ASP A 267 -16.14 14.96 7.73
C ASP A 267 -16.35 13.48 8.06
N ARG A 268 -15.41 12.63 7.64
CA ARG A 268 -15.43 11.19 7.91
C ARG A 268 -14.17 10.78 8.66
N GLU A 269 -14.32 10.49 9.95
CA GLU A 269 -13.22 10.04 10.82
C GLU A 269 -12.64 8.67 10.39
N ASP A 270 -13.42 7.82 9.73
CA ASP A 270 -13.05 6.45 9.35
C ASP A 270 -12.28 6.33 8.02
N LEU A 271 -12.43 7.30 7.13
CA LEU A 271 -11.76 7.33 5.82
C LEU A 271 -10.67 8.39 5.75
N LEU A 272 -10.41 9.11 6.85
CA LEU A 272 -9.43 10.20 6.94
C LEU A 272 -9.61 11.22 5.80
N GLY A 273 -10.85 11.68 5.59
CA GLY A 273 -11.17 12.60 4.49
C GLY A 273 -12.54 13.27 4.62
N VAL A 274 -12.85 14.09 3.62
CA VAL A 274 -14.11 14.84 3.52
C VAL A 274 -14.98 14.20 2.46
N GLU A 275 -16.09 13.57 2.87
CA GLU A 275 -17.11 13.16 1.92
C GLU A 275 -17.82 14.38 1.35
N ASN A 276 -18.20 14.28 0.09
CA ASN A 276 -18.91 15.34 -0.59
C ASN A 276 -20.07 14.77 -1.39
N ASN A 277 -21.17 15.52 -1.44
CA ASN A 277 -22.30 15.25 -2.31
C ASN A 277 -22.60 16.50 -3.15
N PHE A 278 -23.10 16.29 -4.36
CA PHE A 278 -23.57 17.37 -5.23
C PHE A 278 -24.41 16.81 -6.36
N LEU A 279 -25.24 17.67 -6.94
CA LEU A 279 -25.97 17.37 -8.17
C LEU A 279 -25.17 17.87 -9.37
N ILE A 280 -25.14 17.12 -10.47
CA ILE A 280 -24.59 17.59 -11.76
C ILE A 280 -25.70 17.85 -12.77
N HIS A 281 -25.45 18.77 -13.68
CA HIS A 281 -26.35 19.12 -14.78
C HIS A 281 -25.62 18.91 -16.10
N PHE A 282 -26.18 18.10 -17.00
CA PHE A 282 -25.61 17.94 -18.32
C PHE A 282 -25.87 19.20 -19.18
N PRO A 283 -24.89 19.64 -20.00
CA PRO A 283 -25.10 20.77 -20.91
C PRO A 283 -26.16 20.48 -21.98
N GLU A 284 -26.91 21.51 -22.39
CA GLU A 284 -27.96 21.37 -23.41
C GLU A 284 -27.43 20.84 -24.76
N ASN A 285 -26.16 21.10 -25.08
CA ASN A 285 -25.51 20.69 -26.33
C ASN A 285 -24.80 19.33 -26.23
N ILE A 286 -25.00 18.56 -25.16
CA ILE A 286 -24.39 17.24 -25.02
C ILE A 286 -24.88 16.27 -26.10
N VAL A 287 -23.96 15.57 -26.74
CA VAL A 287 -24.30 14.53 -27.72
C VAL A 287 -24.36 13.16 -27.07
N SER A 288 -25.15 12.26 -27.65
CA SER A 288 -25.31 10.91 -27.10
C SER A 288 -24.04 10.09 -27.25
N ALA A 289 -23.57 9.47 -26.17
CA ALA A 289 -22.45 8.52 -26.15
C ALA A 289 -22.52 7.65 -24.89
N ASP A 290 -21.92 6.46 -24.95
CA ASP A 290 -21.88 5.46 -23.88
C ASP A 290 -20.54 5.37 -23.12
N ASN A 291 -19.58 6.20 -23.51
CA ASN A 291 -18.18 6.10 -23.09
C ASN A 291 -17.64 7.41 -22.45
N TYR A 292 -18.48 8.21 -21.81
CA TYR A 292 -18.02 9.45 -21.19
C TYR A 292 -17.30 9.19 -19.86
N GLU A 293 -16.12 9.75 -19.67
CA GLU A 293 -15.43 9.75 -18.38
C GLU A 293 -15.79 10.99 -17.58
N LEU A 294 -16.24 10.81 -16.33
CA LEU A 294 -16.39 11.92 -15.38
C LEU A 294 -15.06 12.17 -14.67
N LYS A 295 -14.54 13.38 -14.78
CA LYS A 295 -13.26 13.80 -14.21
C LYS A 295 -13.41 15.00 -13.30
N TYR A 296 -12.67 14.98 -12.20
CA TYR A 296 -12.44 16.15 -11.37
C TYR A 296 -11.07 16.74 -11.72
N LYS A 297 -11.05 18.01 -12.12
CA LYS A 297 -9.84 18.72 -12.54
C LYS A 297 -9.60 19.96 -11.71
N VAL A 298 -8.35 20.27 -11.41
CA VAL A 298 -7.92 21.53 -10.78
C VAL A 298 -6.81 22.13 -11.62
N SER A 299 -6.98 23.39 -12.04
CA SER A 299 -6.03 24.09 -12.91
C SER A 299 -5.70 23.33 -14.22
N GLY A 300 -6.64 22.52 -14.70
CA GLY A 300 -6.51 21.71 -15.93
C GLY A 300 -5.94 20.30 -15.73
N GLU A 301 -5.35 20.00 -14.56
CA GLU A 301 -4.84 18.68 -14.23
C GLU A 301 -5.98 17.77 -13.74
N THR A 302 -5.99 16.51 -14.16
CA THR A 302 -6.96 15.52 -13.71
C THR A 302 -6.52 14.93 -12.39
N LEU A 303 -7.24 15.23 -11.32
CA LEU A 303 -6.95 14.67 -9.99
C LEU A 303 -7.71 13.37 -9.72
N SER A 304 -8.85 13.16 -10.39
CA SER A 304 -9.59 11.91 -10.28
C SER A 304 -10.47 11.67 -11.49
N THR A 305 -10.57 10.40 -11.89
CA THR A 305 -11.47 9.91 -12.93
C THR A 305 -12.42 8.90 -12.31
N TYR A 306 -13.71 8.99 -12.62
CA TYR A 306 -14.66 7.98 -12.20
C TYR A 306 -14.43 6.69 -12.97
N ARG A 307 -14.28 5.58 -12.24
CA ARG A 307 -13.97 4.24 -12.77
C ARG A 307 -14.96 3.64 -13.76
N ARG A 308 -16.11 4.27 -14.01
CA ARG A 308 -17.09 3.79 -14.99
C ARG A 308 -17.43 4.89 -15.96
N GLU A 309 -17.61 4.49 -17.20
CA GLU A 309 -18.10 5.38 -18.24
C GLU A 309 -19.59 5.70 -18.03
N PHE A 310 -19.94 6.95 -18.33
CA PHE A 310 -21.27 7.48 -18.38
C PHE A 310 -21.87 7.27 -19.78
N ASP A 311 -23.04 6.64 -19.79
CA ASP A 311 -23.93 6.54 -20.93
C ASP A 311 -25.00 7.62 -20.84
N VAL A 312 -24.90 8.62 -21.74
CA VAL A 312 -25.82 9.75 -21.82
C VAL A 312 -26.55 9.69 -23.16
N VAL A 313 -27.88 9.76 -23.10
CA VAL A 313 -28.75 9.87 -24.28
C VAL A 313 -29.39 11.26 -24.32
N SER A 314 -29.17 11.97 -25.42
CA SER A 314 -29.70 13.32 -25.69
C SER A 314 -30.71 13.38 -26.84
N GLY A 315 -30.97 12.26 -27.52
CA GLY A 315 -32.08 12.11 -28.47
C GLY A 315 -33.36 11.58 -27.79
N ASP A 316 -34.53 12.02 -28.26
CA ASP A 316 -35.86 11.59 -27.77
C ASP A 316 -35.98 11.61 -26.23
N VAL A 317 -35.43 12.65 -25.60
CA VAL A 317 -35.32 12.77 -24.15
C VAL A 317 -36.72 12.88 -23.51
N PRO A 318 -37.07 12.00 -22.55
CA PRO A 318 -38.33 12.08 -21.82
C PRO A 318 -38.42 13.36 -21.02
N LYS A 319 -39.50 14.13 -21.18
CA LYS A 319 -39.74 15.37 -20.43
C LYS A 319 -41.08 15.32 -19.73
N ILE A 320 -41.10 15.61 -18.43
CA ILE A 320 -42.34 15.70 -17.65
C ILE A 320 -42.90 17.12 -17.78
N THR A 321 -44.19 17.23 -18.11
CA THR A 321 -44.91 18.51 -18.20
C THR A 321 -45.96 18.66 -17.09
N GLY A 322 -46.34 17.58 -16.42
CA GLY A 322 -47.21 17.63 -15.25
C GLY A 322 -47.66 16.27 -14.76
N VAL A 323 -48.46 16.29 -13.69
CA VAL A 323 -49.10 15.11 -13.09
C VAL A 323 -50.60 15.38 -12.91
N ASN A 324 -51.41 14.32 -12.82
CA ASN A 324 -52.87 14.46 -12.68
C ASN A 324 -53.34 15.08 -11.36
N LYS A 325 -52.54 15.00 -10.30
CA LYS A 325 -52.78 15.62 -9.00
C LYS A 325 -51.49 15.65 -8.19
N GLU A 326 -51.48 16.47 -7.14
CA GLU A 326 -50.30 16.66 -6.29
C GLU A 326 -50.23 15.61 -5.16
N ARG A 327 -51.37 15.13 -4.66
CA ARG A 327 -51.43 14.22 -3.50
C ARG A 327 -51.93 12.82 -3.85
N PHE A 328 -51.20 11.80 -3.40
CA PHE A 328 -51.48 10.39 -3.65
C PHE A 328 -51.58 9.57 -2.37
N VAL A 329 -52.58 8.68 -2.33
CA VAL A 329 -52.74 7.63 -1.32
C VAL A 329 -52.68 6.27 -1.99
N ARG A 330 -52.51 5.23 -1.17
CA ARG A 330 -52.56 3.84 -1.63
C ARG A 330 -53.79 3.56 -2.50
N GLY A 331 -53.57 2.91 -3.63
CA GLY A 331 -54.64 2.51 -4.57
C GLY A 331 -54.92 3.53 -5.67
N ASP A 332 -54.37 4.75 -5.56
CA ASP A 332 -54.44 5.74 -6.63
C ASP A 332 -53.70 5.27 -7.90
N THR A 333 -54.02 5.93 -9.02
CA THR A 333 -53.20 5.88 -10.23
C THR A 333 -52.55 7.23 -10.44
N LEU A 334 -51.22 7.25 -10.39
CA LEU A 334 -50.41 8.39 -10.83
C LEU A 334 -50.42 8.42 -12.35
N ILE A 335 -50.73 9.58 -12.93
CA ILE A 335 -50.64 9.83 -14.37
C ILE A 335 -49.64 10.95 -14.56
N ILE A 336 -48.57 10.65 -15.28
CA ILE A 336 -47.53 11.59 -15.67
C ILE A 336 -47.78 12.00 -17.12
N TYR A 337 -47.84 13.30 -17.35
CA TYR A 337 -47.94 13.89 -18.69
C TYR A 337 -46.57 14.41 -19.13
N GLY A 338 -46.30 14.34 -20.43
CA GLY A 338 -44.99 14.72 -20.94
C GLY A 338 -44.80 14.57 -22.43
N GLU A 339 -43.54 14.59 -22.83
CA GLU A 339 -43.05 14.35 -24.18
C GLU A 339 -42.05 13.19 -24.13
N ASN A 340 -42.08 12.31 -25.14
CA ASN A 340 -41.16 11.17 -25.27
C ASN A 340 -41.03 10.30 -24.00
N LEU A 341 -42.09 10.19 -23.20
CA LEU A 341 -42.08 9.44 -21.94
C LEU A 341 -41.61 8.00 -22.14
N ALA A 342 -40.86 7.49 -21.17
CA ALA A 342 -40.39 6.10 -21.15
C ALA A 342 -41.30 5.22 -20.27
N PRO A 343 -41.42 3.91 -20.54
CA PRO A 343 -42.32 3.03 -19.81
C PRO A 343 -41.69 2.53 -18.50
N GLY A 344 -41.33 3.46 -17.62
CA GLY A 344 -40.88 3.15 -16.28
C GLY A 344 -40.59 4.37 -15.41
N VAL A 345 -40.73 4.19 -14.10
CA VAL A 345 -40.44 5.21 -13.09
C VAL A 345 -39.69 4.65 -11.90
N LEU A 346 -38.93 5.50 -11.23
CA LEU A 346 -38.35 5.23 -9.92
C LEU A 346 -38.96 6.20 -8.91
N ILE A 347 -39.59 5.66 -7.87
CA ILE A 347 -40.17 6.45 -6.77
C ILE A 347 -39.23 6.36 -5.59
N ARG A 348 -38.66 7.49 -5.15
CA ARG A 348 -37.81 7.55 -3.93
C ARG A 348 -38.68 7.93 -2.74
N ALA A 349 -39.07 6.93 -1.93
CA ALA A 349 -40.05 7.14 -0.87
C ALA A 349 -39.41 7.59 0.45
N HIS A 350 -40.27 8.07 1.37
CA HIS A 350 -39.92 8.56 2.70
C HIS A 350 -39.10 7.58 3.57
N ASN A 351 -39.15 6.28 3.28
CA ASN A 351 -38.45 5.25 4.05
C ASN A 351 -37.03 4.98 3.54
N GLY A 352 -36.49 5.87 2.68
CA GLY A 352 -35.15 5.80 2.12
C GLY A 352 -34.99 4.79 0.99
N ARG A 353 -36.06 4.09 0.58
CA ARG A 353 -36.02 3.09 -0.49
C ARG A 353 -36.48 3.67 -1.83
N GLY A 354 -35.85 3.19 -2.89
CA GLY A 354 -36.29 3.39 -4.27
C GLY A 354 -37.18 2.23 -4.74
N TYR A 355 -38.34 2.55 -5.32
CA TYR A 355 -39.27 1.59 -5.90
C TYR A 355 -39.32 1.77 -7.42
N ALA A 356 -38.71 0.84 -8.15
CA ALA A 356 -38.68 0.87 -9.60
C ALA A 356 -39.92 0.15 -10.19
N TYR A 357 -40.64 0.85 -11.06
CA TYR A 357 -41.74 0.32 -11.85
C TYR A 357 -41.28 0.24 -13.30
N ASN A 358 -41.23 -0.98 -13.85
CA ASN A 358 -40.90 -1.22 -15.26
C ASN A 358 -42.17 -1.32 -16.12
N GLY A 359 -41.99 -1.55 -17.42
CA GLY A 359 -43.08 -1.65 -18.40
C GLY A 359 -44.16 -2.71 -18.12
N HIS A 360 -43.94 -3.63 -17.17
CA HIS A 360 -44.97 -4.58 -16.72
C HIS A 360 -45.98 -3.92 -15.77
N TYR A 361 -45.55 -2.92 -15.00
CA TYR A 361 -46.35 -2.28 -13.95
C TYR A 361 -46.92 -0.93 -14.34
N VAL A 362 -46.53 -0.39 -15.49
CA VAL A 362 -46.97 0.92 -15.98
C VAL A 362 -47.58 0.79 -17.37
N LYS A 363 -48.39 1.76 -17.76
CA LYS A 363 -48.97 1.83 -19.09
C LYS A 363 -48.63 3.17 -19.74
N LEU A 364 -47.79 3.10 -20.77
CA LEU A 364 -47.46 4.23 -21.63
C LEU A 364 -48.39 4.22 -22.85
N ASN A 365 -48.94 5.36 -23.25
CA ASN A 365 -49.71 5.48 -24.49
C ASN A 365 -48.81 5.43 -25.73
N SER A 366 -49.42 5.18 -26.90
CA SER A 366 -48.71 5.11 -28.19
C SER A 366 -47.98 6.41 -28.54
N GLU A 367 -48.51 7.55 -28.12
CA GLU A 367 -47.95 8.86 -28.40
C GLU A 367 -46.80 9.23 -27.46
N LYS A 368 -46.53 8.40 -26.43
CA LYS A 368 -45.52 8.65 -25.39
C LYS A 368 -45.71 9.97 -24.64
N THR A 369 -46.96 10.38 -24.44
CA THR A 369 -47.32 11.64 -23.76
C THR A 369 -48.05 11.43 -22.43
N GLU A 370 -48.48 10.20 -22.14
CA GLU A 370 -49.18 9.84 -20.91
C GLU A 370 -48.66 8.50 -20.37
N LEU A 371 -48.12 8.52 -19.15
CA LEU A 371 -47.66 7.33 -18.43
C LEU A 371 -48.51 7.11 -17.17
N ARG A 372 -49.20 5.97 -17.11
CA ARG A 372 -50.03 5.58 -15.96
C ARG A 372 -49.29 4.60 -15.07
N VAL A 373 -49.22 4.92 -13.78
CA VAL A 373 -48.56 4.14 -12.73
C VAL A 373 -49.58 3.82 -11.64
N PRO A 374 -50.22 2.63 -11.67
CA PRO A 374 -51.11 2.18 -10.61
C PRO A 374 -50.33 1.95 -9.31
N LEU A 375 -50.60 2.74 -8.26
CA LEU A 375 -49.96 2.67 -6.95
C LEU A 375 -50.66 1.63 -6.05
N THR A 376 -50.85 0.44 -6.62
CA THR A 376 -51.56 -0.70 -6.00
C THR A 376 -50.62 -1.77 -5.46
N ASN A 377 -49.32 -1.61 -5.67
CA ASN A 377 -48.23 -2.47 -5.18
C ASN A 377 -47.32 -1.66 -4.23
N ASN A 378 -46.43 -2.34 -3.49
CA ASN A 378 -45.40 -1.72 -2.65
C ASN A 378 -45.91 -0.74 -1.58
N TYR A 379 -46.84 -1.19 -0.73
CA TYR A 379 -47.52 -0.33 0.25
C TYR A 379 -46.62 0.40 1.23
N SER A 380 -45.44 -0.14 1.54
CA SER A 380 -44.45 0.51 2.40
C SER A 380 -43.90 1.82 1.86
N MET A 381 -44.15 2.17 0.60
CA MET A 381 -43.74 3.47 0.05
C MET A 381 -44.57 4.64 0.60
N PHE A 382 -45.80 4.38 1.06
CA PHE A 382 -46.68 5.40 1.62
C PHE A 382 -46.39 5.63 3.11
N PRO A 383 -46.29 6.90 3.57
CA PRO A 383 -46.10 7.24 4.99
C PRO A 383 -47.14 6.60 5.93
N SER A 384 -48.40 6.57 5.50
CA SER A 384 -49.53 6.00 6.24
C SER A 384 -49.35 4.51 6.58
N TYR A 385 -48.59 3.76 5.78
CA TYR A 385 -48.24 2.37 6.09
C TYR A 385 -47.39 2.25 7.37
N HIS A 386 -46.59 3.27 7.66
CA HIS A 386 -45.75 3.38 8.84
C HIS A 386 -46.37 4.26 9.94
N ALA A 387 -47.70 4.45 9.91
CA ALA A 387 -48.44 5.29 10.84
C ALA A 387 -47.94 6.75 10.90
N LYS A 388 -47.34 7.25 9.80
CA LYS A 388 -47.05 8.66 9.58
C LYS A 388 -48.21 9.27 8.80
N TYR A 389 -48.87 10.27 9.36
CA TYR A 389 -50.09 10.85 8.82
C TYR A 389 -49.87 12.30 8.35
N GLU A 390 -48.80 12.49 7.59
CA GLU A 390 -48.41 13.76 7.00
C GLU A 390 -48.08 13.55 5.52
N ASP A 391 -48.28 14.60 4.72
CA ASP A 391 -47.90 14.60 3.32
C ASP A 391 -46.37 14.65 3.23
N VAL A 392 -45.77 13.68 2.54
CA VAL A 392 -44.31 13.61 2.37
C VAL A 392 -43.95 13.85 0.90
N PRO A 393 -43.15 14.89 0.60
CA PRO A 393 -42.61 15.11 -0.73
C PRO A 393 -41.86 13.88 -1.21
N THR A 394 -42.30 13.34 -2.33
CA THR A 394 -41.85 12.08 -2.90
C THR A 394 -41.38 12.31 -4.33
N PRO A 395 -40.05 12.34 -4.56
CA PRO A 395 -39.49 12.46 -5.89
C PRO A 395 -39.79 11.22 -6.76
N ILE A 396 -40.16 11.49 -8.00
CA ILE A 396 -40.47 10.50 -9.03
C ILE A 396 -39.62 10.82 -10.25
N TYR A 397 -38.83 9.83 -10.67
CA TYR A 397 -37.94 9.94 -11.81
C TYR A 397 -38.46 9.07 -12.95
N ILE A 398 -38.33 9.54 -14.19
CA ILE A 398 -38.38 8.62 -15.34
C ILE A 398 -37.21 7.65 -15.20
N TYR A 399 -37.52 6.35 -15.24
CA TYR A 399 -36.53 5.30 -15.02
C TYR A 399 -36.86 4.04 -15.82
N TYR A 400 -36.09 3.78 -16.88
CA TYR A 400 -36.31 2.64 -17.76
C TYR A 400 -34.98 2.02 -18.19
N GLN A 401 -34.86 0.70 -18.14
CA GLN A 401 -33.61 -0.02 -18.45
C GLN A 401 -32.38 0.53 -17.69
N ALA A 402 -32.58 0.85 -16.42
CA ALA A 402 -31.59 1.48 -15.56
C ALA A 402 -31.17 2.92 -15.91
N ARG A 403 -31.76 3.51 -16.96
CA ARG A 403 -31.54 4.90 -17.37
C ARG A 403 -32.46 5.84 -16.59
N GLU A 404 -31.86 6.77 -15.87
CA GLU A 404 -32.57 7.82 -15.12
C GLU A 404 -32.73 9.07 -16.01
N GLY A 405 -33.87 9.75 -15.92
CA GLY A 405 -34.18 10.95 -16.71
C GLY A 405 -34.82 12.03 -15.87
N ASP A 406 -35.71 12.80 -16.50
CA ASP A 406 -36.46 13.88 -15.86
C ASP A 406 -37.18 13.43 -14.58
N SER A 407 -37.44 14.39 -13.69
CA SER A 407 -38.08 14.12 -12.41
C SER A 407 -39.13 15.16 -12.04
N THR A 408 -40.04 14.74 -11.17
CA THR A 408 -41.03 15.61 -10.55
C THR A 408 -41.23 15.18 -9.09
N THR A 409 -41.87 16.02 -8.30
CA THR A 409 -42.17 15.72 -6.89
C THR A 409 -43.66 15.81 -6.68
N VAL A 410 -44.21 14.81 -6.00
CA VAL A 410 -45.61 14.75 -5.57
C VAL A 410 -45.67 14.39 -4.09
N ASP A 411 -46.80 14.58 -3.45
CA ASP A 411 -46.97 14.22 -2.04
C ASP A 411 -47.59 12.83 -1.90
N PHE A 412 -46.92 11.96 -1.16
CA PHE A 412 -47.47 10.69 -0.73
C PHE A 412 -47.97 10.80 0.71
N TYR A 413 -49.12 10.19 0.97
CA TYR A 413 -49.74 10.13 2.29
C TYR A 413 -49.95 8.70 2.78
#